data_AF-A0A6L7KNG0-F1
#
_entry.id   AF-A0A6L7KNG0-F1
#
_cell.length_a   1.000
_cell.length_b   1.000
_cell.length_c   1.000
_cell.angle_alpha   90.00
_cell.angle_beta   90.00
_cell.angle_gamma   90.00
#
_symmetry.space_group_name_H-M   'P 1'
#
loop_
_entity.id
_entity.type
_entity.pdbx_description
1 polymer ?
#
loop_
_entity_poly.entity_id
_entity_poly.type
_entity_poly.pdbx_seq_one_letter_code
_entity_poly.pdbx_strand_id
1 'polypeptide(L)' 'IFLFVCYLRVRAGHFTAERHVGYEAAAWYWHFVDVVWLFLFASIYIWGS' A
#
# COMPACT_ATOMS: atom_id res chain seq x y z
N ILE A 1 2.34 9.11 1.24
CA ILE A 1 2.84 9.89 0.07
C ILE A 1 2.56 9.14 -1.25
N PHE A 2 2.98 7.89 -1.41
CA PHE A 2 2.75 7.12 -2.65
C PHE A 2 1.26 6.92 -3.01
N LEU A 3 0.42 6.54 -2.02
CA LEU A 3 -1.03 6.39 -2.21
C LEU A 3 -1.75 7.70 -2.61
N PHE A 4 -1.23 8.84 -2.14
CA PHE A 4 -1.78 10.17 -2.48
C PHE A 4 -1.51 10.54 -3.94
N VAL A 5 -0.35 10.15 -4.48
CA VAL A 5 0.00 10.32 -5.91
C VAL A 5 -0.84 9.37 -6.79
N CYS A 6 -1.08 8.13 -6.36
CA CYS A 6 -2.00 7.22 -7.04
C CYS A 6 -3.44 7.77 -7.07
N TYR A 7 -3.92 8.35 -5.97
CA TYR A 7 -5.26 8.96 -5.89
C TYR A 7 -5.43 10.15 -6.85
N LEU A 8 -4.44 11.04 -6.94
CA LEU A 8 -4.46 12.16 -7.87
C LEU A 8 -4.43 11.70 -9.34
N ARG A 9 -3.69 10.62 -9.67
CA ARG A 9 -3.66 10.04 -11.03
C ARG A 9 -4.96 9.31 -11.41
N VAL A 10 -5.68 8.72 -10.45
CA VAL A 10 -7.02 8.16 -10.65
C VAL A 10 -8.04 9.25 -10.93
N ARG A 11 -8.01 10.37 -10.19
CA ARG A 11 -8.89 11.52 -10.44
C ARG A 11 -8.66 12.22 -11.77
N ALA A 12 -7.45 12.15 -12.33
CA ALA A 12 -7.11 12.71 -13.64
C ALA A 12 -7.57 11.84 -14.84
N GLY A 13 -8.30 10.74 -14.61
CA GLY A 13 -8.87 9.91 -15.69
C GLY A 13 -7.87 9.02 -16.43
N HIS A 14 -6.64 8.88 -15.90
CA HIS A 14 -5.56 8.10 -16.52
C HIS A 14 -5.63 6.57 -16.27
N PHE A 15 -6.65 6.08 -15.57
CA PHE A 15 -6.85 4.66 -15.29
C PHE A 15 -8.21 4.19 -15.82
N THR A 16 -8.19 3.50 -16.95
CA THR A 16 -9.32 2.68 -17.46
C THR A 16 -9.31 1.31 -16.79
N ALA A 17 -10.48 0.69 -16.67
CA ALA A 17 -10.72 -0.59 -15.98
C ALA A 17 -9.99 -1.81 -16.58
N GLU A 18 -9.17 -1.66 -17.62
CA GLU A 18 -8.32 -2.71 -18.21
C GLU A 18 -6.81 -2.51 -17.95
N ARG A 19 -6.39 -1.34 -17.43
CA ARG A 19 -4.97 -1.00 -17.19
C ARG A 19 -4.75 -0.51 -15.75
N HIS A 20 -5.22 -1.28 -14.77
CA HIS A 20 -5.04 -1.02 -13.32
C HIS A 20 -3.79 -1.65 -12.71
N VAL A 21 -2.87 -2.23 -13.49
CA VAL A 21 -1.64 -2.87 -12.99
C VAL A 21 -0.83 -1.95 -12.06
N GLY A 22 -0.81 -0.63 -12.33
CA GLY A 22 -0.14 0.34 -11.45
C GLY A 22 -0.83 0.58 -10.11
N TYR A 23 -2.15 0.41 -10.04
CA TYR A 23 -2.92 0.46 -8.80
C TYR A 23 -2.79 -0.85 -8.01
N GLU A 24 -2.81 -1.99 -8.71
CA GLU A 24 -2.55 -3.31 -8.12
C GLU A 24 -1.16 -3.37 -7.48
N ALA A 25 -0.12 -2.94 -8.18
CA ALA A 25 1.24 -2.89 -7.63
C ALA A 25 1.34 -2.00 -6.38
N ALA A 26 0.61 -0.89 -6.34
CA ALA A 26 0.56 -0.01 -5.17
C ALA A 26 -0.16 -0.66 -3.98
N ALA A 27 -1.25 -1.38 -4.22
CA ALA A 27 -1.95 -2.15 -3.20
C ALA A 27 -1.08 -3.29 -2.65
N TRP A 28 -0.37 -4.02 -3.51
CA TRP A 28 0.58 -5.07 -3.10
C TRP A 28 1.74 -4.52 -2.26
N TYR A 29 2.33 -3.38 -2.66
CA TYR A 29 3.38 -2.73 -1.88
C TYR A 29 2.87 -2.27 -0.51
N TRP A 30 1.67 -1.68 -0.46
CA TRP A 30 1.09 -1.25 0.80
C TRP A 30 0.81 -2.42 1.73
N HIS A 31 0.27 -3.52 1.19
CA HIS A 31 0.01 -4.73 1.96
C HIS A 31 1.30 -5.36 2.52
N PHE A 32 2.39 -5.34 1.76
CA PHE A 32 3.70 -5.79 2.24
C PHE A 32 4.18 -4.97 3.44
N VAL A 33 4.08 -3.64 3.36
CA VAL A 33 4.46 -2.74 4.46
C VAL A 33 3.61 -2.99 5.71
N ASP A 34 2.30 -3.18 5.55
CA ASP A 34 1.38 -3.46 6.67
C ASP A 34 1.73 -4.77 7.38
N VAL A 35 2.04 -5.85 6.64
CA VAL A 35 2.43 -7.14 7.23
C VAL A 35 3.74 -7.03 8.01
N VAL A 36 4.75 -6.35 7.45
CA VAL A 36 6.03 -6.12 8.12
C VAL A 36 5.83 -5.31 9.41
N TRP A 37 4.98 -4.30 9.36
CA TRP A 37 4.66 -3.48 10.53
C TRP A 37 3.99 -4.29 11.64
N LEU A 38 3.00 -5.12 11.31
CA LEU A 38 2.33 -5.98 12.30
C LEU A 38 3.28 -6.98 12.94
N PHE A 39 4.20 -7.56 12.16
CA PHE A 39 5.23 -8.45 12.68
C PHE A 39 6.17 -7.71 13.65
N LEU A 40 6.68 -6.55 13.26
CA LEU A 40 7.53 -5.73 14.13
C LEU A 40 6.80 -5.27 15.40
N PHE A 41 5.53 -4.88 15.26
CA PHE A 41 4.71 -4.45 16.39
C PHE A 41 4.55 -5.58 17.41
N ALA A 42 4.19 -6.78 16.94
CA ALA A 42 4.05 -7.94 17.81
C ALA A 42 5.39 -8.33 18.45
N SER A 43 6.48 -8.38 17.70
CA SER A 43 7.79 -8.79 18.23
C SER A 43 8.38 -7.80 19.22
N ILE A 44 8.30 -6.49 18.95
CA ILE A 44 8.97 -5.47 19.77
C ILE A 44 8.08 -5.01 20.92
N TYR A 45 6.80 -4.76 20.67
CA TYR A 45 5.92 -4.10 21.65
C TYR A 45 5.09 -5.07 22.47
N ILE A 46 4.78 -6.26 21.94
CA ILE A 46 4.01 -7.28 22.67
C ILE A 46 4.93 -8.33 23.29
N TRP A 47 5.95 -8.79 22.56
CA TRP A 47 6.84 -9.87 23.02
C TRP A 47 8.13 -9.36 23.68
N GLY A 48 8.52 -8.12 23.38
CA GLY A 48 9.70 -7.47 23.96
C GLY A 48 9.47 -6.72 25.27
N SER A 49 8.25 -6.80 25.84
CA SER A 49 7.88 -6.21 27.14
C SER A 49 7.92 -7.23 28.27
#